data_AF-A0A090I3N4-F1
#
_entry.id   AF-A0A090I3N4-F1
#
_cell.length_a   1.000
_cell.length_b   1.000
_cell.length_c   1.000
_cell.angle_alpha   90.00
_cell.angle_beta   90.00
_cell.angle_gamma   90.00
#
_symmetry.space_group_name_H-M   'P 1'
#
loop_
_entity.id
_entity.type
_entity.pdbx_description
1 polymer ?
#
loop_
_entity_poly.entity_id
_entity_poly.type
_entity_poly.pdbx_seq_one_letter_code
_entity_poly.pdbx_strand_id
1 'polypeptide(L)'
;MYTKENLLDRYIREMTRYMTYEDAKSAKEDFYSLVEDKLGKNYDLAELENLLLKFGSPHNFSTKYGSSSNIFISGKNYRILKALLQTLFLILILSTVIYIFIWEKVDYSLLLKSIKDIVITMLISSVLSLWIAENVKNIKILNKLLKPFEIKDLYKSREKFVFKKSKLINLIFYSTVIFLSIHIMAGSGSILRKKTLQVIFFLFILRDSNRTSEGEYGKYVTMLSIFCNVLISVVLVYFLKFDFEIKIFKYFYYFIIFTTLVDLYSVILKLRRFYG
;
A
#
# COMPACT_ATOMS: atom_id res chain seq x y z
N MET A 1 -1.55 -9.83 30.03
CA MET A 1 -0.56 -9.73 31.13
C MET A 1 0.82 -9.55 30.50
N TYR A 2 1.53 -8.47 30.84
CA TYR A 2 2.86 -8.15 30.33
C TYR A 2 3.90 -8.98 31.10
N THR A 3 4.31 -10.12 30.57
CA THR A 3 5.41 -10.93 31.12
C THR A 3 6.63 -10.83 30.18
N LYS A 4 7.84 -11.01 30.73
CA LYS A 4 9.11 -10.97 29.97
C LYS A 4 9.07 -11.94 28.79
N GLU A 5 8.65 -13.18 29.06
CA GLU A 5 8.48 -14.23 28.06
C GLU A 5 7.49 -13.84 26.97
N ASN A 6 6.34 -13.27 27.32
CA ASN A 6 5.33 -12.86 26.34
C ASN A 6 5.81 -11.70 25.46
N LEU A 7 6.55 -10.75 26.03
CA LEU A 7 7.14 -9.64 25.28
C LEU A 7 8.19 -10.15 24.28
N LEU A 8 9.10 -11.01 24.75
CA LEU A 8 10.15 -11.64 23.96
C LEU A 8 9.56 -12.51 22.84
N ASP A 9 8.61 -13.38 23.15
CA ASP A 9 7.93 -14.25 22.19
C ASP A 9 7.19 -13.44 21.12
N ARG A 10 6.60 -12.29 21.48
CA ARG A 10 5.95 -11.40 20.51
C ARG A 10 6.95 -10.73 19.59
N TYR A 11 8.07 -10.26 20.14
CA TYR A 11 9.14 -9.68 19.35
C TYR A 11 9.70 -10.70 18.35
N ILE A 12 10.06 -11.89 18.82
CA ILE A 12 10.56 -12.99 17.99
C ILE A 12 9.52 -13.41 16.95
N ARG A 13 8.25 -13.51 17.34
CA ARG A 13 7.17 -13.88 16.41
C ARG A 13 7.02 -12.87 15.28
N GLU A 14 7.08 -11.58 15.57
CA GLU A 14 7.00 -10.55 14.53
C GLU A 14 8.29 -10.46 13.70
N MET A 15 9.45 -10.73 14.30
CA MET A 15 10.74 -10.80 13.60
C MET A 15 10.80 -11.97 12.61
N THR A 16 10.39 -13.16 13.03
CA THR A 16 10.48 -14.40 12.23
C THR A 16 9.29 -14.60 11.30
N ARG A 17 8.26 -13.76 11.40
CA ARG A 17 6.97 -13.88 10.70
C ARG A 17 7.06 -14.06 9.19
N TYR A 18 8.11 -13.52 8.59
CA TYR A 18 8.29 -13.42 7.14
C TYR A 18 9.53 -14.14 6.63
N MET A 19 10.17 -14.92 7.51
CA MET A 19 11.36 -15.72 7.21
C MET A 19 10.97 -17.11 6.72
N THR A 20 11.90 -17.77 6.01
CA THR A 20 11.81 -19.21 5.79
C THR A 20 11.93 -19.95 7.12
N TYR A 21 11.53 -21.23 7.18
CA TYR A 21 11.60 -22.00 8.41
C TYR A 21 13.04 -22.10 8.95
N GLU A 22 14.01 -22.27 8.05
CA GLU A 22 15.43 -22.38 8.39
C GLU A 22 15.99 -21.04 8.92
N ASP A 23 15.74 -19.94 8.20
CA ASP A 23 16.14 -18.59 8.63
C ASP A 23 15.46 -18.20 9.95
N ALA A 24 14.17 -18.54 10.12
CA ALA A 24 13.42 -18.27 11.34
C ALA A 24 13.99 -19.01 12.55
N LYS A 25 14.41 -20.25 12.37
CA LYS A 25 15.02 -21.06 13.43
C LYS A 25 16.36 -20.47 13.85
N SER A 26 17.23 -20.19 12.88
CA SER A 26 18.54 -19.57 13.13
C SER A 26 18.41 -18.18 13.77
N ALA A 27 17.53 -17.32 13.24
CA ALA A 27 17.29 -15.99 13.78
C ALA A 27 16.72 -16.04 15.21
N LYS A 28 15.87 -17.03 15.52
CA LYS A 28 15.34 -17.21 16.87
C LYS A 28 16.45 -17.59 17.84
N GLU A 29 17.27 -18.57 17.51
CA GLU A 29 18.40 -19.02 18.34
C GLU A 29 19.42 -17.90 18.60
N ASP A 30 19.81 -17.16 17.55
CA ASP A 30 20.74 -16.03 17.66
C ASP A 30 20.14 -14.85 18.44
N PHE A 31 18.83 -14.63 18.34
CA PHE A 31 18.18 -13.59 19.12
C PHE A 31 18.15 -13.92 20.62
N TYR A 32 17.90 -15.17 21.00
CA TYR A 32 17.98 -15.57 22.42
C TYR A 32 19.40 -15.42 22.95
N SER A 33 20.42 -15.86 22.20
CA SER A 33 21.81 -15.71 22.62
C SER A 33 22.20 -14.24 22.77
N LEU A 34 21.77 -13.35 21.87
CA LEU A 34 22.00 -11.90 21.97
C LEU A 34 21.35 -11.27 23.20
N VAL A 35 20.15 -11.72 23.57
CA VAL A 35 19.45 -11.22 24.77
C VAL A 35 20.17 -11.72 26.03
N GLU A 36 20.57 -12.99 26.07
CA GLU A 36 21.32 -13.58 27.18
C GLU A 36 22.71 -12.95 27.33
N ASP A 37 23.41 -12.67 26.23
CA ASP A 37 24.73 -12.01 26.21
C ASP A 37 24.65 -10.58 26.75
N LYS A 38 23.60 -9.83 26.39
CA LYS A 38 23.48 -8.41 26.77
C LYS A 38 22.84 -8.15 28.12
N LEU A 39 21.94 -9.01 28.56
CA LEU A 39 21.17 -8.82 29.79
C LEU A 39 21.44 -9.90 30.85
N GLY A 40 22.17 -10.98 30.51
CA GLY A 40 22.35 -12.14 31.37
C GLY A 40 21.07 -12.98 31.51
N LYS A 41 21.08 -13.90 32.48
CA LYS A 41 19.92 -14.78 32.78
C LYS A 41 18.86 -14.12 33.66
N ASN A 42 19.24 -13.09 34.42
CA ASN A 42 18.39 -12.43 35.41
C ASN A 42 18.24 -10.94 35.06
N TYR A 43 17.35 -10.64 34.13
CA TYR A 43 17.03 -9.27 33.72
C TYR A 43 15.59 -8.91 34.04
N ASP A 44 15.28 -7.64 34.27
CA ASP A 44 13.93 -7.15 34.52
C ASP A 44 13.14 -6.82 33.22
N LEU A 45 11.85 -6.52 33.34
CA LEU A 45 11.02 -6.22 32.16
C LEU A 45 11.48 -4.90 31.48
N ALA A 46 11.90 -3.91 32.25
CA ALA A 46 12.29 -2.60 31.74
C ALA A 46 13.63 -2.66 30.97
N GLU A 47 14.56 -3.48 31.46
CA GLU A 47 15.82 -3.81 30.79
C GLU A 47 15.58 -4.49 29.45
N LEU A 48 14.65 -5.45 29.41
CA LEU A 48 14.22 -6.08 28.16
C LEU A 48 13.60 -5.06 27.21
N GLU A 49 12.66 -4.23 27.68
CA GLU A 49 12.05 -3.17 26.85
C GLU A 49 13.09 -2.20 26.27
N ASN A 50 14.04 -1.74 27.10
CA ASN A 50 15.12 -0.86 26.66
C ASN A 50 16.04 -1.54 25.63
N LEU A 51 16.34 -2.82 25.80
CA LEU A 51 17.11 -3.58 24.81
C LEU A 51 16.36 -3.70 23.50
N LEU A 52 15.08 -4.07 23.52
CA LEU A 52 14.25 -4.20 22.33
C LEU A 52 14.10 -2.86 21.59
N LEU A 53 13.97 -1.75 22.32
CA LEU A 53 13.97 -0.41 21.73
C LEU A 53 15.30 -0.07 21.04
N LYS A 54 16.44 -0.49 21.62
CA LYS A 54 17.77 -0.36 20.97
C LYS A 54 17.89 -1.21 19.71
N PHE A 55 17.29 -2.40 19.68
CA PHE A 55 17.22 -3.24 18.50
C PHE A 55 16.28 -2.69 17.42
N GLY A 56 15.29 -1.88 17.81
CA GLY A 56 14.36 -1.23 16.91
C GLY A 56 13.15 -2.10 16.57
N SER A 57 12.52 -1.88 15.42
CA SER A 57 11.35 -2.69 15.05
C SER A 57 11.78 -4.14 14.74
N PRO A 58 11.01 -5.16 15.14
CA PRO A 58 11.33 -6.56 14.86
C PRO A 58 11.61 -6.81 13.38
N HIS A 59 10.83 -6.18 12.51
CA HIS A 59 11.00 -6.29 11.06
C HIS A 59 12.32 -5.67 10.56
N ASN A 60 12.74 -4.52 11.08
CA ASN A 60 14.03 -3.94 10.69
C ASN A 60 15.19 -4.76 11.25
N PHE A 61 15.03 -5.32 12.45
CA PHE A 61 16.04 -6.21 13.02
C PHE A 61 16.16 -7.51 12.22
N SER A 62 15.03 -8.02 11.72
CA SER A 62 14.94 -9.24 10.93
C SER A 62 15.73 -9.18 9.61
N THR A 63 16.00 -7.99 9.06
CA THR A 63 16.77 -7.85 7.81
C THR A 63 18.23 -8.31 7.96
N LYS A 64 18.74 -8.45 9.19
CA LYS A 64 20.08 -9.01 9.45
C LYS A 64 20.18 -10.51 9.18
N TYR A 65 19.06 -11.21 9.24
CA TYR A 65 18.98 -12.67 9.07
C TYR A 65 18.38 -13.09 7.74
N GLY A 66 17.90 -12.13 6.95
CA GLY A 66 17.41 -12.43 5.61
C GLY A 66 18.59 -12.84 4.74
N SER A 67 18.54 -14.07 4.21
CA SER A 67 19.31 -14.40 3.03
C SER A 67 19.04 -13.33 1.96
N SER A 68 20.08 -12.90 1.27
CA SER A 68 20.05 -11.99 0.11
C SER A 68 19.33 -12.59 -1.10
N SER A 69 18.27 -13.36 -0.88
CA SER A 69 17.28 -13.62 -1.91
C SER A 69 16.72 -12.26 -2.32
N ASN A 70 16.98 -11.87 -3.58
CA ASN A 70 16.52 -10.64 -4.22
C ASN A 70 14.98 -10.63 -4.37
N ILE A 71 14.24 -10.78 -3.28
CA ILE A 71 12.79 -10.75 -3.28
C ILE A 71 12.39 -9.28 -3.35
N PHE A 72 11.87 -8.88 -4.51
CA PHE A 72 11.49 -7.51 -4.82
C PHE A 72 10.48 -6.93 -3.81
N ILE A 73 9.61 -7.78 -3.24
CA ILE A 73 8.61 -7.41 -2.24
C ILE A 73 8.47 -8.56 -1.25
N SER A 74 8.80 -8.36 0.03
CA SER A 74 8.84 -9.42 1.02
C SER A 74 7.73 -9.30 2.08
N GLY A 75 7.47 -10.43 2.75
CA GLY A 75 6.70 -10.49 3.98
C GLY A 75 5.33 -9.81 3.97
N LYS A 76 5.20 -8.70 4.70
CA LYS A 76 3.95 -7.95 4.85
C LYS A 76 3.46 -7.38 3.52
N ASN A 77 4.36 -6.76 2.76
CA ASN A 77 4.02 -6.08 1.51
C ASN A 77 3.57 -7.08 0.44
N TYR A 78 4.13 -8.29 0.45
CA TYR A 78 3.69 -9.36 -0.44
C TYR A 78 2.23 -9.77 -0.18
N ARG A 79 1.80 -9.84 1.08
CA ARG A 79 0.39 -10.13 1.41
C ARG A 79 -0.54 -9.02 0.94
N ILE A 80 -0.11 -7.76 1.08
CA ILE A 80 -0.86 -6.61 0.57
C ILE A 80 -0.95 -6.66 -0.95
N LEU A 81 0.15 -6.99 -1.64
CA LEU A 81 0.19 -7.16 -3.10
C LEU A 81 -0.84 -8.20 -3.55
N LYS A 82 -0.85 -9.38 -2.92
CA LYS A 82 -1.78 -10.47 -3.27
C LYS A 82 -3.23 -10.02 -3.11
N ALA A 83 -3.59 -9.43 -1.96
CA ALA A 83 -4.95 -8.97 -1.71
C ALA A 83 -5.38 -7.83 -2.66
N LEU A 84 -4.46 -6.91 -2.95
CA LEU A 84 -4.69 -5.80 -3.88
C LEU A 84 -4.94 -6.31 -5.30
N LEU A 85 -4.08 -7.21 -5.81
CA LEU A 85 -4.25 -7.79 -7.13
C LEU A 85 -5.55 -8.59 -7.25
N GLN A 86 -5.89 -9.41 -6.24
CA GLN A 86 -7.17 -10.13 -6.21
C GLN A 86 -8.37 -9.17 -6.32
N THR A 87 -8.34 -8.07 -5.57
CA THR A 87 -9.39 -7.04 -5.62
C THR A 87 -9.46 -6.38 -6.99
N LEU A 88 -8.32 -5.99 -7.56
CA LEU A 88 -8.24 -5.35 -8.87
C LEU A 88 -8.69 -6.28 -10.01
N PHE A 89 -8.38 -7.59 -9.93
CA PHE A 89 -8.89 -8.58 -10.89
C PHE A 89 -10.41 -8.71 -10.84
N LEU A 90 -11.00 -8.72 -9.64
CA LEU A 90 -12.46 -8.70 -9.51
C LEU A 90 -13.07 -7.42 -10.10
N ILE A 91 -12.43 -6.27 -9.88
CA ILE A 91 -12.86 -4.99 -10.47
C ILE A 91 -12.75 -5.01 -11.99
N LEU A 92 -11.70 -5.59 -12.56
CA LEU A 92 -11.53 -5.75 -14.00
C LEU A 92 -12.62 -6.63 -14.62
N ILE A 93 -12.97 -7.74 -13.97
CA ILE A 93 -14.09 -8.59 -14.41
C ILE A 93 -15.38 -7.79 -14.38
N LEU A 94 -15.64 -7.09 -13.27
CA LEU A 94 -16.85 -6.27 -13.12
C LEU A 94 -16.93 -5.15 -14.17
N SER A 95 -15.84 -4.42 -14.43
CA SER A 95 -15.81 -3.37 -15.44
C SER A 95 -15.99 -3.91 -16.85
N THR A 96 -15.41 -5.08 -17.14
CA THR A 96 -15.56 -5.75 -18.45
C THR A 96 -17.01 -6.16 -18.67
N VAL A 97 -17.64 -6.77 -17.66
CA VAL A 97 -19.06 -7.18 -17.71
C VAL A 97 -19.96 -5.96 -17.91
N ILE A 98 -19.77 -4.90 -17.12
CA ILE A 98 -20.53 -3.64 -17.28
C ILE A 98 -20.35 -3.06 -18.69
N TYR A 99 -19.13 -3.05 -19.22
CA TYR A 99 -18.86 -2.56 -20.57
C TYR A 99 -19.62 -3.37 -21.64
N ILE A 100 -19.59 -4.70 -21.56
CA ILE A 100 -20.32 -5.58 -22.48
C ILE A 100 -21.84 -5.34 -22.41
N PHE A 101 -22.39 -5.12 -21.21
CA PHE A 101 -23.82 -4.84 -21.05
C PHE A 101 -24.24 -3.46 -21.59
N ILE A 102 -23.36 -2.46 -21.52
CA ILE A 102 -23.66 -1.09 -21.99
C ILE A 102 -23.51 -0.96 -23.51
N TRP A 103 -22.57 -1.68 -24.13
CA TRP A 103 -22.34 -1.63 -25.58
C TRP A 103 -22.92 -2.85 -26.30
N GLU A 104 -24.00 -2.62 -27.06
CA GLU A 104 -24.67 -3.67 -27.86
C GLU A 104 -23.76 -4.27 -28.96
N LYS A 105 -22.74 -3.54 -29.42
CA LYS A 105 -21.77 -4.00 -30.42
C LYS A 105 -20.35 -3.88 -29.87
N VAL A 106 -19.88 -4.95 -29.24
CA VAL A 106 -18.52 -5.05 -28.71
C VAL A 106 -17.55 -5.55 -29.78
N ASP A 107 -16.53 -4.76 -30.09
CA ASP A 107 -15.35 -5.26 -30.79
C ASP A 107 -14.45 -6.02 -29.80
N TYR A 108 -14.46 -7.35 -29.90
CA TYR A 108 -13.69 -8.23 -29.01
C TYR A 108 -12.18 -8.04 -29.14
N SER A 109 -11.66 -7.64 -30.29
CA SER A 109 -10.22 -7.39 -30.48
C SER A 109 -9.77 -6.18 -29.67
N LEU A 110 -10.53 -5.08 -29.78
CA LEU A 110 -10.29 -3.86 -29.01
C LEU A 110 -10.50 -4.09 -27.51
N LEU A 111 -11.52 -4.87 -27.15
CA LEU A 111 -11.77 -5.25 -25.75
C LEU A 111 -10.59 -6.04 -25.16
N LEU A 112 -10.10 -7.08 -25.84
CA LEU A 112 -8.95 -7.86 -25.39
C LEU A 112 -7.69 -7.00 -25.24
N LYS A 113 -7.46 -6.07 -26.17
CA LYS A 113 -6.34 -5.12 -26.07
C LYS A 113 -6.46 -4.23 -24.82
N SER A 114 -7.66 -3.73 -24.53
CA SER A 114 -7.90 -2.91 -23.34
C SER A 114 -7.73 -3.70 -22.04
N ILE A 115 -8.19 -4.96 -21.99
CA ILE A 115 -7.98 -5.87 -20.85
C ILE A 115 -6.49 -6.07 -20.62
N LYS A 116 -5.71 -6.35 -21.68
CA LYS A 116 -4.25 -6.49 -21.59
C LYS A 116 -3.60 -5.22 -21.03
N ASP A 117 -3.96 -4.05 -21.52
CA ASP A 117 -3.42 -2.77 -21.06
C ASP A 117 -3.74 -2.54 -19.57
N ILE A 118 -4.96 -2.86 -19.12
CA ILE A 118 -5.37 -2.75 -17.72
C ILE A 118 -4.59 -3.73 -16.84
N VAL A 119 -4.47 -5.00 -17.23
CA VAL A 119 -3.73 -6.02 -16.48
C VAL A 119 -2.27 -5.60 -16.29
N ILE A 120 -1.61 -5.13 -17.35
CA ILE A 120 -0.22 -4.64 -17.26
C ILE A 120 -0.15 -3.43 -16.30
N THR A 121 -1.07 -2.49 -16.43
CA THR A 121 -1.12 -1.29 -15.56
C THR A 121 -1.32 -1.67 -14.10
N MET A 122 -2.22 -2.60 -13.80
CA MET A 122 -2.48 -3.11 -12.45
C MET A 122 -1.25 -3.75 -11.83
N LEU A 123 -0.57 -4.62 -12.58
CA LEU A 123 0.63 -5.31 -12.12
C LEU A 123 1.76 -4.32 -11.82
N ILE A 124 2.10 -3.47 -12.79
CA ILE A 124 3.19 -2.49 -12.65
C ILE A 124 2.89 -1.55 -11.49
N SER A 125 1.67 -1.01 -11.41
CA SER A 125 1.32 -0.04 -10.37
C SER A 125 1.38 -0.64 -8.97
N SER A 126 0.88 -1.87 -8.81
CA SER A 126 0.84 -2.54 -7.52
C SER A 126 2.24 -2.95 -7.05
N VAL A 127 3.05 -3.52 -7.95
CA VAL A 127 4.42 -3.93 -7.65
C VAL A 127 5.28 -2.71 -7.34
N LEU A 128 5.28 -1.70 -8.20
CA LEU A 128 6.12 -0.52 -8.02
C LEU A 128 5.76 0.24 -6.74
N SER A 129 4.47 0.38 -6.44
CA SER A 129 4.04 1.04 -5.21
C SER A 129 4.51 0.33 -3.94
N LEU A 130 4.36 -0.99 -3.89
CA LEU A 130 4.74 -1.76 -2.70
C LEU A 130 6.25 -1.91 -2.58
N TRP A 131 6.97 -1.94 -3.70
CA TRP A 131 8.43 -1.82 -3.72
C TRP A 131 8.88 -0.47 -3.16
N ILE A 132 8.23 0.65 -3.51
CA ILE A 132 8.49 1.96 -2.89
C ILE A 132 8.26 1.89 -1.38
N ALA A 133 7.14 1.30 -0.94
CA ALA A 133 6.82 1.16 0.48
C ALA A 133 7.88 0.38 1.26
N GLU A 134 8.47 -0.64 0.63
CA GLU A 134 9.56 -1.44 1.22
C GLU A 134 10.87 -0.66 1.34
N ASN A 135 11.26 0.06 0.28
CA ASN A 135 12.54 0.76 0.23
C ASN A 135 12.59 2.06 1.04
N VAL A 136 11.44 2.64 1.35
CA VAL A 136 11.32 3.82 2.22
C VAL A 136 11.99 3.63 3.58
N LYS A 137 12.03 2.39 4.09
CA LYS A 137 12.67 2.02 5.37
C LYS A 137 14.19 2.08 5.29
N ASN A 138 14.75 1.81 4.11
CA ASN A 138 16.19 1.75 3.86
C ASN A 138 16.78 3.12 3.52
N ILE A 139 15.96 4.07 3.07
CA ILE A 139 16.42 5.42 2.69
C ILE A 139 16.48 6.30 3.94
N LYS A 140 17.70 6.73 4.32
CA LYS A 140 18.00 7.49 5.56
C LYS A 140 17.09 8.71 5.78
N ILE A 141 16.73 9.44 4.72
CA ILE A 141 15.87 10.64 4.81
C ILE A 141 14.41 10.24 5.04
N LEU A 142 13.93 9.22 4.35
CA LEU A 142 12.54 8.78 4.44
C LEU A 142 12.27 7.97 5.73
N ASN A 143 13.27 7.24 6.22
CA ASN A 143 13.20 6.53 7.51
C ASN A 143 12.96 7.50 8.69
N LYS A 144 13.55 8.71 8.65
CA LYS A 144 13.27 9.77 9.65
C LYS A 144 11.82 10.25 9.64
N LEU A 145 11.06 9.96 8.59
CA LEU A 145 9.64 10.30 8.45
C LEU A 145 8.72 9.14 8.87
N LEU A 146 9.27 7.97 9.18
CA LEU A 146 8.52 6.88 9.77
C LEU A 146 8.30 7.12 11.26
N LYS A 147 7.21 6.58 11.80
CA LYS A 147 6.94 6.65 13.23
C LYS A 147 8.01 5.81 13.96
N PRO A 148 8.65 6.33 15.04
CA PRO A 148 9.56 5.50 15.83
C PRO A 148 8.82 4.29 16.39
N PHE A 149 9.51 3.15 16.43
CA PHE A 149 8.98 1.92 17.01
C PHE A 149 8.76 2.11 18.51
N GLU A 150 7.60 1.68 18.99
CA GLU A 150 7.28 1.65 20.41
C GLU A 150 6.89 0.23 20.83
N ILE A 151 7.23 -0.20 22.05
CA ILE A 151 6.91 -1.55 22.56
C ILE A 151 5.42 -1.88 22.44
N LYS A 152 4.55 -0.89 22.66
CA LYS A 152 3.09 -1.00 22.49
C LYS A 152 2.65 -1.41 21.09
N ASP A 153 3.49 -1.24 20.07
CA ASP A 153 3.23 -1.68 18.71
C ASP A 153 3.24 -3.21 18.56
N LEU A 154 3.98 -3.94 19.42
CA LEU A 154 3.99 -5.43 19.48
C LEU A 154 2.66 -6.04 19.96
N TYR A 155 1.84 -5.22 20.63
CA TYR A 155 0.57 -5.64 21.22
C TYR A 155 -0.63 -5.22 20.38
N LYS A 156 -0.43 -4.45 19.30
CA LYS A 156 -1.52 -4.09 18.37
C LYS A 156 -2.00 -5.35 17.64
N SER A 157 -3.31 -5.61 17.71
CA SER A 157 -3.94 -6.79 17.13
C SER A 157 -3.76 -6.87 15.60
N ARG A 158 -3.82 -8.12 15.09
CA ARG A 158 -3.73 -8.51 13.67
C ARG A 158 -4.63 -7.70 12.72
N GLU A 159 -5.64 -7.02 13.24
CA GLU A 159 -6.70 -6.34 12.49
C GLU A 159 -6.26 -5.06 11.79
N LYS A 160 -5.13 -4.45 12.17
CA LYS A 160 -4.67 -3.19 11.55
C LYS A 160 -4.14 -3.31 10.13
N PHE A 161 -3.82 -4.51 9.67
CA PHE A 161 -3.34 -4.74 8.29
C PHE A 161 -4.45 -5.22 7.35
N VAL A 162 -5.70 -5.26 7.83
CA VAL A 162 -6.86 -5.41 6.98
C VAL A 162 -7.13 -4.05 6.34
N PHE A 163 -7.15 -3.99 5.01
CA PHE A 163 -7.62 -2.81 4.27
C PHE A 163 -8.97 -2.39 4.87
N LYS A 164 -9.05 -1.20 5.49
CA LYS A 164 -10.32 -0.74 6.08
C LYS A 164 -11.39 -0.76 4.99
N LYS A 165 -12.54 -1.41 5.28
CA LYS A 165 -13.63 -1.62 4.33
C LYS A 165 -14.05 -0.33 3.59
N SER A 166 -14.08 0.82 4.28
CA SER A 166 -14.43 2.11 3.67
C SER A 166 -13.43 2.63 2.62
N LYS A 167 -12.14 2.31 2.75
CA LYS A 167 -11.11 2.70 1.77
C LYS A 167 -11.06 1.75 0.57
N LEU A 168 -11.42 0.47 0.79
CA LEU A 168 -11.62 -0.49 -0.28
C LEU A 168 -12.71 0.01 -1.25
N ILE A 169 -13.79 0.61 -0.72
CA ILE A 169 -14.90 1.14 -1.52
C ILE A 169 -14.43 2.24 -2.48
N ASN A 170 -13.64 3.20 -1.99
CA ASN A 170 -13.09 4.27 -2.85
C ASN A 170 -12.17 3.71 -3.94
N LEU A 171 -11.29 2.77 -3.57
CA LEU A 171 -10.41 2.12 -4.54
C LEU A 171 -11.21 1.34 -5.60
N ILE A 172 -12.23 0.59 -5.18
CA ILE A 172 -13.15 -0.12 -6.09
C ILE A 172 -13.79 0.89 -7.05
N PHE A 173 -14.42 1.94 -6.52
CA PHE A 173 -15.12 2.93 -7.34
C PHE A 173 -14.18 3.62 -8.35
N TYR A 174 -13.03 4.15 -7.91
CA TYR A 174 -12.07 4.81 -8.80
C TYR A 174 -11.54 3.86 -9.88
N SER A 175 -11.20 2.64 -9.49
CA SER A 175 -10.67 1.63 -10.42
C SER A 175 -11.72 1.23 -11.45
N THR A 176 -12.98 1.02 -11.05
CA THR A 176 -14.07 0.70 -11.97
C THR A 176 -14.29 1.82 -12.99
N VAL A 177 -14.36 3.09 -12.56
CA VAL A 177 -14.54 4.24 -13.46
C VAL A 177 -13.38 4.35 -14.45
N ILE A 178 -12.14 4.16 -13.98
CA ILE A 178 -10.95 4.23 -14.83
C ILE A 178 -10.90 3.06 -15.82
N PHE A 179 -11.16 1.83 -15.38
CA PHE A 179 -11.13 0.65 -16.26
C PHE A 179 -12.21 0.72 -17.33
N LEU A 180 -13.43 1.10 -16.96
CA LEU A 180 -14.50 1.37 -17.92
C LEU A 180 -14.08 2.42 -18.95
N SER A 181 -13.48 3.53 -18.51
CA SER A 181 -13.01 4.56 -19.43
C SER A 181 -11.91 4.06 -20.37
N ILE A 182 -11.03 3.16 -19.91
CA ILE A 182 -10.02 2.53 -20.77
C ILE A 182 -10.67 1.58 -21.78
N HIS A 183 -11.70 0.82 -21.41
CA HIS A 183 -12.46 -0.03 -22.34
C HIS A 183 -13.14 0.82 -23.43
N ILE A 184 -13.80 1.92 -23.05
CA ILE A 184 -14.45 2.86 -24.00
C ILE A 184 -13.41 3.46 -24.96
N MET A 185 -12.27 3.90 -24.42
CA MET A 185 -11.22 4.51 -25.22
C MET A 185 -10.45 3.50 -26.07
N ALA A 186 -10.71 2.19 -25.97
CA ALA A 186 -9.98 1.16 -26.71
C ALA A 186 -9.93 1.46 -28.22
N GLY A 187 -11.06 1.85 -28.82
CA GLY A 187 -11.21 2.19 -30.23
C GLY A 187 -10.85 3.63 -30.62
N SER A 188 -10.79 4.57 -29.67
CA SER A 188 -10.55 5.99 -29.95
C SER A 188 -9.12 6.35 -30.42
N GLY A 189 -8.16 5.42 -30.34
CA GLY A 189 -6.76 5.68 -30.69
C GLY A 189 -6.00 6.67 -29.79
N SER A 190 -6.64 7.27 -28.78
CA SER A 190 -6.03 8.33 -27.96
C SER A 190 -5.06 7.79 -26.90
N ILE A 191 -3.80 7.60 -27.29
CA ILE A 191 -2.71 7.12 -26.42
C ILE A 191 -2.53 8.03 -25.20
N LEU A 192 -2.56 9.35 -25.39
CA LEU A 192 -2.36 10.33 -24.32
C LEU A 192 -3.43 10.22 -23.22
N ARG A 193 -4.70 10.08 -23.59
CA ARG A 193 -5.81 9.91 -22.63
C ARG A 193 -5.65 8.64 -21.82
N LYS A 194 -5.36 7.51 -22.49
CA LYS A 194 -5.11 6.23 -21.81
C LYS A 194 -3.93 6.32 -20.84
N LYS A 195 -2.82 6.92 -21.26
CA LYS A 195 -1.63 7.12 -20.41
C LYS A 195 -1.93 8.01 -19.20
N THR A 196 -2.73 9.06 -19.39
CA THR A 196 -3.16 9.94 -18.30
C THR A 196 -3.96 9.16 -17.25
N LEU A 197 -4.89 8.31 -17.68
CA LEU A 197 -5.64 7.41 -16.78
C LEU A 197 -4.76 6.39 -16.07
N GLN A 198 -3.77 5.81 -16.77
CA GLN A 198 -2.80 4.90 -16.16
C GLN A 198 -1.98 5.60 -15.06
N VAL A 199 -1.59 6.86 -15.27
CA VAL A 199 -0.87 7.67 -14.27
C VAL A 199 -1.76 7.98 -13.07
N ILE A 200 -3.02 8.40 -13.29
CA ILE A 200 -3.98 8.65 -12.21
C ILE A 200 -4.19 7.38 -11.37
N PHE A 201 -4.40 6.24 -12.04
CA PHE A 201 -4.55 4.94 -11.40
C PHE A 201 -3.32 4.58 -10.57
N PHE A 202 -2.12 4.74 -11.13
CA PHE A 202 -0.87 4.52 -10.41
C PHE A 202 -0.79 5.35 -9.13
N LEU A 203 -1.13 6.65 -9.18
CA LEU A 203 -1.09 7.53 -8.00
C LEU A 203 -2.09 7.10 -6.92
N PHE A 204 -3.28 6.62 -7.31
CA PHE A 204 -4.24 6.06 -6.36
C PHE A 204 -3.69 4.80 -5.67
N ILE A 205 -3.15 3.87 -6.45
CA ILE A 205 -2.52 2.65 -5.93
C ILE A 205 -1.34 2.99 -5.03
N LEU A 206 -0.50 3.95 -5.45
CA LEU A 206 0.65 4.44 -4.69
C LEU A 206 0.24 4.90 -3.29
N ARG A 207 -0.72 5.83 -3.24
CA ARG A 207 -1.26 6.38 -1.99
C ARG A 207 -1.86 5.29 -1.10
N ASP A 208 -2.77 4.49 -1.63
CA ASP A 208 -3.62 3.62 -0.80
C ASP A 208 -2.88 2.37 -0.33
N SER A 209 -2.01 1.80 -1.16
CA SER A 209 -1.18 0.65 -0.73
C SER A 209 -0.08 1.05 0.27
N ASN A 210 0.53 2.24 0.13
CA ASN A 210 1.49 2.75 1.14
C ASN A 210 0.80 3.07 2.47
N ARG A 211 -0.43 3.63 2.45
CA ARG A 211 -1.24 3.81 3.67
C ARG A 211 -1.55 2.50 4.38
N THR A 212 -1.79 1.42 3.63
CA THR A 212 -2.01 0.09 4.21
C THR A 212 -0.71 -0.53 4.71
N SER A 213 0.39 -0.34 3.95
CA SER A 213 1.70 -0.90 4.27
C SER A 213 2.34 -0.25 5.49
N GLU A 214 2.35 1.07 5.62
CA GLU A 214 3.04 1.75 6.73
C GLU A 214 2.08 2.16 7.86
N GLY A 215 0.81 1.80 7.73
CA GLY A 215 -0.26 2.25 8.60
C GLY A 215 -0.76 3.63 8.21
N GLU A 216 -1.98 3.95 8.65
CA GLU A 216 -2.69 5.11 8.10
C GLU A 216 -2.01 6.45 8.37
N TYR A 217 -1.14 6.54 9.39
CA TYR A 217 -0.60 7.81 9.89
C TYR A 217 0.84 7.66 10.36
N GLY A 218 1.74 8.07 9.48
CA GLY A 218 3.15 8.42 9.73
C GLY A 218 3.50 9.63 8.89
N LYS A 219 4.57 10.37 9.22
CA LYS A 219 4.95 11.59 8.49
C LYS A 219 5.17 11.30 7.00
N TYR A 220 5.81 10.18 6.68
CA TYR A 220 5.97 9.67 5.32
C TYR A 220 4.63 9.48 4.60
N VAL A 221 3.74 8.64 5.16
CA VAL A 221 2.43 8.32 4.54
C VAL A 221 1.58 9.57 4.35
N THR A 222 1.65 10.51 5.29
CA THR A 222 0.92 11.77 5.26
C THR A 222 1.44 12.68 4.14
N MET A 223 2.75 12.84 4.02
CA MET A 223 3.38 13.60 2.93
C MET A 223 3.10 12.97 1.56
N LEU A 224 3.28 11.65 1.44
CA LEU A 224 2.98 10.92 0.20
C LEU A 224 1.50 11.10 -0.19
N SER A 225 0.61 11.05 0.79
CA SER A 225 -0.83 11.26 0.55
C SER A 225 -1.14 12.64 0.00
N ILE A 226 -0.53 13.69 0.57
CA ILE A 226 -0.69 15.07 0.11
C ILE A 226 -0.17 15.17 -1.33
N PHE A 227 1.03 14.67 -1.59
CA PHE A 227 1.65 14.68 -2.91
C PHE A 227 0.78 13.97 -3.96
N CYS A 228 0.35 12.73 -3.68
CA CYS A 228 -0.52 11.98 -4.58
C CYS A 228 -1.86 12.69 -4.81
N ASN A 229 -2.52 13.21 -3.77
CA ASN A 229 -3.83 13.88 -3.91
C ASN A 229 -3.75 15.16 -4.74
N VAL A 230 -2.69 15.95 -4.56
CA VAL A 230 -2.45 17.16 -5.36
C VAL A 230 -2.22 16.78 -6.82
N LEU A 231 -1.32 15.83 -7.10
CA LEU A 231 -1.06 15.39 -8.47
C LEU A 231 -2.30 14.77 -9.13
N ILE A 232 -3.03 13.90 -8.43
CA ILE A 232 -4.28 13.32 -8.93
C ILE A 232 -5.25 14.42 -9.32
N SER A 233 -5.45 15.43 -8.47
CA SER A 233 -6.36 16.54 -8.74
C SER A 233 -5.94 17.34 -9.97
N VAL A 234 -4.65 17.70 -10.08
CA VAL A 234 -4.11 18.44 -11.23
C VAL A 234 -4.26 17.63 -12.52
N VAL A 235 -3.87 16.36 -12.50
CA VAL A 235 -3.92 15.48 -13.69
C VAL A 235 -5.37 15.18 -14.08
N LEU A 236 -6.30 15.04 -13.13
CA LEU A 236 -7.73 14.88 -13.42
C LEU A 236 -8.36 16.14 -14.00
N VAL A 237 -8.01 17.34 -13.51
CA VAL A 237 -8.47 18.60 -14.11
C VAL A 237 -7.96 18.75 -15.54
N TYR A 238 -6.71 18.38 -15.80
CA TYR A 238 -6.18 18.31 -17.16
C TYR A 238 -6.95 17.29 -18.02
N PHE A 239 -7.20 16.09 -17.48
CA PHE A 239 -7.94 15.03 -18.16
C PHE A 239 -9.38 15.44 -18.51
N LEU A 240 -10.03 16.24 -17.66
CA LEU A 240 -11.37 16.75 -17.91
C LEU A 240 -11.49 17.73 -19.10
N LYS A 241 -10.36 18.22 -19.64
CA LYS A 241 -10.34 19.04 -20.86
C LYS A 241 -10.59 18.22 -22.13
N PHE A 242 -10.45 16.90 -22.06
CA PHE A 242 -10.73 16.02 -23.19
C PHE A 242 -12.24 15.84 -23.39
N ASP A 243 -12.67 15.62 -24.64
CA ASP A 243 -14.05 15.28 -24.94
C ASP A 243 -14.39 13.86 -24.48
N PHE A 244 -15.51 13.73 -23.78
CA PHE A 244 -16.03 12.45 -23.32
C PHE A 244 -17.17 12.00 -24.24
N GLU A 245 -17.04 10.81 -24.82
CA GLU A 245 -18.11 10.19 -25.62
C GLU A 245 -19.41 10.05 -24.81
N ILE A 246 -19.29 9.78 -23.51
CA ILE A 246 -20.43 9.68 -22.59
C ILE A 246 -20.27 10.70 -21.47
N LYS A 247 -21.21 11.66 -21.43
CA LYS A 247 -21.23 12.76 -20.45
C LYS A 247 -21.22 12.28 -18.99
N ILE A 248 -21.80 11.12 -18.68
CA ILE A 248 -21.84 10.59 -17.31
C ILE A 248 -20.45 10.33 -16.72
N PHE A 249 -19.48 9.92 -17.54
CA PHE A 249 -18.10 9.71 -17.10
C PHE A 249 -17.46 11.01 -16.63
N LYS A 250 -17.77 12.14 -17.27
CA LYS A 250 -17.30 13.45 -16.84
C LYS A 250 -17.76 13.76 -15.40
N TYR A 251 -19.01 13.46 -15.05
CA TYR A 251 -19.53 13.63 -13.70
C TYR A 251 -18.88 12.69 -12.68
N PHE A 252 -18.61 11.43 -13.05
CA PHE A 252 -17.84 10.53 -12.19
C PHE A 252 -16.45 11.10 -11.91
N TYR A 253 -15.76 11.66 -12.90
CA TYR A 253 -14.45 12.29 -12.68
C TYR A 253 -14.51 13.54 -11.81
N TYR A 254 -15.55 14.38 -11.93
CA TYR A 254 -15.76 15.47 -10.97
C TYR A 254 -15.97 14.95 -9.54
N PHE A 255 -16.72 13.87 -9.37
CA PHE A 255 -16.91 13.24 -8.07
C PHE A 255 -15.59 12.68 -7.50
N ILE A 256 -14.74 12.07 -8.34
CA ILE A 256 -13.40 11.60 -7.96
C ILE A 256 -12.51 12.77 -7.49
N ILE A 257 -12.56 13.91 -8.17
CA ILE A 257 -11.84 15.12 -7.73
C ILE A 257 -12.36 15.56 -6.37
N PHE A 258 -13.68 15.66 -6.21
CA PHE A 258 -14.29 16.07 -4.95
C PHE A 258 -13.86 15.17 -3.79
N THR A 259 -13.94 13.85 -3.94
CA THR A 259 -13.52 12.91 -2.89
C THR A 259 -12.02 12.97 -2.61
N THR A 260 -11.20 13.25 -3.63
CA THR A 260 -9.75 13.45 -3.47
C THR A 260 -9.44 14.72 -2.68
N LEU A 261 -10.18 15.81 -2.91
CA LEU A 261 -10.07 17.05 -2.15
C LEU A 261 -10.54 16.89 -0.70
N VAL A 262 -11.62 16.15 -0.47
CA VAL A 262 -12.09 15.81 0.88
C VAL A 262 -11.05 14.98 1.63
N ASP A 263 -10.45 13.98 0.97
CA ASP A 263 -9.36 13.19 1.56
C ASP A 263 -8.14 14.09 1.88
N LEU A 264 -7.74 14.97 0.95
CA LEU A 264 -6.66 15.94 1.16
C LEU A 264 -6.92 16.84 2.38
N TYR A 265 -8.11 17.42 2.46
CA TYR A 265 -8.52 18.25 3.61
C TYR A 265 -8.45 17.47 4.93
N SER A 266 -8.93 16.22 4.93
CA SER A 266 -8.88 15.35 6.11
C SER A 266 -7.45 15.04 6.56
N VAL A 267 -6.52 14.89 5.61
CA VAL A 267 -5.10 14.64 5.86
C VAL A 267 -4.43 15.89 6.43
N ILE A 268 -4.72 17.07 5.87
CA ILE A 268 -4.20 18.36 6.35
C ILE A 268 -4.66 18.66 7.77
N LEU A 269 -5.97 18.50 8.06
CA LEU A 269 -6.51 18.70 9.40
C LEU A 269 -5.82 17.81 10.44
N LYS A 270 -5.52 16.56 10.08
CA LYS A 270 -4.82 15.64 10.97
C LYS A 270 -3.36 16.03 11.15
N LEU A 271 -2.67 16.47 10.09
CA LEU A 271 -1.30 16.97 10.20
C LEU A 271 -1.21 18.15 11.18
N ARG A 272 -2.19 19.06 11.15
CA ARG A 272 -2.29 20.17 12.12
C ARG A 272 -2.48 19.70 13.57
N ARG A 273 -3.21 18.60 13.80
CA ARG A 273 -3.43 18.05 15.17
C ARG A 273 -2.22 17.28 15.74
N PHE A 274 -1.34 16.76 14.89
CA PHE A 274 -0.18 15.96 15.32
C PHE A 274 1.11 16.77 15.43
N TYR A 275 1.18 17.94 14.79
CA TYR A 275 2.40 18.76 14.70
C TYR A 275 2.19 20.25 15.02
N GLY A 276 0.97 20.67 15.36
CA GLY A 276 0.65 21.99 15.91
C GLY A 276 0.12 21.84 17.32
#